data_AF-A0A965FJI0-F1
#
_entry.id   AF-A0A965FJI0-F1
#
_cell.length_a   1.000
_cell.length_b   1.000
_cell.length_c   1.000
_cell.angle_alpha   90.00
_cell.angle_beta   90.00
_cell.angle_gamma   90.00
#
_symmetry.space_group_name_H-M   'P 1'
#
loop_
_entity.id
_entity.type
_entity.pdbx_description
1 polymer ?
#
loop_
_entity_poly.entity_id
_entity_poly.type
_entity_poly.pdbx_seq_one_letter_code
_entity_poly.pdbx_strand_id
1 'polypeptide(L)'
;MRRRFGWAIAPLLMLSLLSPAPAQAANLSIPNGIQTADLDSVGVTAQSLATELAGSGVSISNVVYKGADAQAGTIDIVDPNVVAFNHGVILSTGNIADVVGPNK
;
A
#
# COMPACT_ATOMS: atom_id res chain seq x y z
N MET A 1 -59.74 36.98 14.43
CA MET A 1 -58.71 36.17 15.09
C MET A 1 -57.75 35.62 14.02
N ARG A 2 -56.57 36.25 13.91
CA ARG A 2 -55.26 35.79 13.36
C ARG A 2 -55.24 34.89 12.10
N ARG A 3 -55.11 35.52 10.91
CA ARG A 3 -54.63 34.87 9.68
C ARG A 3 -53.10 34.73 9.74
N ARG A 4 -52.60 33.50 9.68
CA ARG A 4 -51.19 33.15 9.87
C ARG A 4 -50.35 33.64 8.69
N PHE A 5 -49.39 34.48 9.05
CA PHE A 5 -48.29 34.97 8.21
C PHE A 5 -47.42 33.80 7.75
N GLY A 6 -46.91 33.93 6.52
CA GLY A 6 -46.15 32.89 5.84
C GLY A 6 -44.80 32.58 6.46
N TRP A 7 -44.30 31.40 6.13
CA TRP A 7 -42.87 31.17 6.07
C TRP A 7 -42.59 30.06 5.07
N ALA A 8 -42.13 30.47 3.89
CA ALA A 8 -41.65 29.59 2.85
C ALA A 8 -40.19 29.98 2.56
N ILE A 9 -39.33 28.96 2.58
CA ILE A 9 -38.09 28.85 1.80
C ILE A 9 -36.88 29.61 2.34
N ALA A 10 -35.98 28.87 3.02
CA ALA A 10 -34.54 29.00 2.84
C ALA A 10 -33.78 27.80 3.47
N PRO A 11 -33.44 26.73 2.74
CA PRO A 11 -32.33 25.86 3.09
C PRO A 11 -31.17 26.19 2.14
N LEU A 12 -30.33 27.15 2.53
CA LEU A 12 -29.15 27.53 1.75
C LEU A 12 -27.99 27.83 2.71
N LEU A 13 -27.39 26.78 3.30
CA LEU A 13 -26.00 26.74 3.80
C LEU A 13 -25.77 25.44 4.61
N MET A 14 -25.53 24.32 3.95
CA MET A 14 -25.01 23.10 4.60
C MET A 14 -24.22 22.29 3.57
N LEU A 15 -23.15 22.91 3.05
CA LEU A 15 -22.24 22.26 2.10
C LEU A 15 -20.79 22.73 2.29
N SER A 16 -20.24 22.60 3.51
CA SER A 16 -18.84 22.98 3.75
C SER A 16 -18.16 22.26 4.92
N LEU A 17 -18.22 20.92 4.98
CA LEU A 17 -17.40 20.14 5.93
C LEU A 17 -16.80 18.83 5.36
N LEU A 18 -16.60 18.72 4.05
CA LEU A 18 -15.72 17.67 3.51
C LEU A 18 -14.31 18.23 3.29
N SER A 19 -13.57 18.40 4.37
CA SER A 19 -12.11 18.46 4.29
C SER A 19 -11.59 17.02 4.17
N PRO A 20 -10.81 16.66 3.15
CA PRO A 20 -10.10 15.38 3.16
C PRO A 20 -9.07 15.44 4.29
N ALA A 21 -9.31 14.70 5.37
CA ALA A 21 -8.27 14.47 6.37
C ALA A 21 -7.06 13.84 5.66
N PRO A 22 -5.81 14.24 5.98
CA PRO A 22 -4.65 13.53 5.48
C PRO A 22 -4.77 12.08 5.95
N ALA A 23 -4.78 11.14 4.99
CA ALA A 23 -4.70 9.72 5.28
C ALA A 23 -3.45 9.53 6.15
N GLN A 24 -3.67 9.26 7.43
CA GLN A 24 -2.60 8.95 8.36
C GLN A 24 -2.03 7.62 7.90
N ALA A 25 -0.83 7.65 7.32
CA ALA A 25 -0.07 6.44 7.02
C ALA A 25 0.06 5.66 8.34
N ALA A 26 -0.45 4.43 8.36
CA ALA A 26 -0.31 3.57 9.51
C ALA A 26 1.19 3.33 9.73
N ASN A 27 1.73 3.83 10.84
CA ASN A 27 3.07 3.44 11.29
C ASN A 27 3.00 2.00 11.77
N LEU A 28 3.26 1.07 10.85
CA LEU A 28 3.51 -0.32 11.17
C LEU A 28 4.82 -0.38 11.96
N SER A 29 4.72 -0.68 13.26
CA SER A 29 5.89 -1.01 14.06
C SER A 29 6.43 -2.33 13.54
N ILE A 30 7.63 -2.28 12.97
CA ILE A 30 8.22 -3.37 12.20
C ILE A 30 8.91 -4.35 13.16
N PRO A 31 8.35 -5.53 13.46
CA PRO A 31 9.14 -6.55 14.11
C PRO A 31 10.34 -6.89 13.19
N ASN A 32 11.55 -6.74 13.72
CA ASN A 32 12.81 -7.13 13.08
C ASN A 32 13.34 -6.21 11.95
N GLY A 33 12.74 -5.03 11.74
CA GLY A 33 13.17 -4.11 10.67
C GLY A 33 12.91 -4.61 9.25
N ILE A 34 12.09 -5.66 9.06
CA ILE A 34 11.68 -6.17 7.75
C ILE A 34 10.22 -5.81 7.48
N GLN A 35 9.96 -5.16 6.36
CA GLN A 35 8.61 -4.91 5.84
C GLN A 35 8.39 -5.71 4.57
N THR A 36 7.18 -6.21 4.40
CA THR A 36 6.77 -6.88 3.18
C THR A 36 5.45 -6.31 2.70
N ALA A 37 5.30 -6.13 1.40
CA ALA A 37 4.04 -5.75 0.77
C ALA A 37 3.71 -6.76 -0.33
N ASP A 38 2.63 -7.50 -0.16
CA ASP A 38 2.17 -8.54 -1.08
C ASP A 38 1.37 -7.96 -2.24
N LEU A 39 0.89 -8.83 -3.15
CA LEU A 39 0.07 -8.43 -4.30
C LEU A 39 -1.32 -7.87 -3.95
N ASP A 40 -1.79 -8.04 -2.71
CA ASP A 40 -3.01 -7.41 -2.20
C ASP A 40 -2.76 -5.94 -1.78
N SER A 41 -1.49 -5.56 -1.62
CA SER A 41 -1.08 -4.22 -1.22
C SER A 41 -1.23 -3.22 -2.37
N VAL A 42 -1.73 -2.01 -2.05
CA VAL A 42 -1.99 -0.98 -3.06
C VAL A 42 -0.71 -0.61 -3.81
N GLY A 43 -0.73 -0.80 -5.13
CA GLY A 43 0.40 -0.47 -6.02
C GLY A 43 1.38 -1.61 -6.26
N VAL A 44 1.26 -2.73 -5.55
CA VAL A 44 2.01 -3.96 -5.83
C VAL A 44 1.25 -4.77 -6.87
N THR A 45 1.85 -4.93 -8.05
CA THR A 45 1.26 -5.68 -9.16
C THR A 45 2.31 -6.60 -9.76
N ALA A 46 1.91 -7.66 -10.45
CA ALA A 46 2.85 -8.52 -11.16
C ALA A 46 3.75 -7.73 -12.14
N GLN A 47 3.18 -6.73 -12.82
CA GLN A 47 3.91 -5.85 -13.73
C GLN A 47 4.95 -4.98 -12.98
N SER A 48 4.61 -4.44 -11.81
CA SER A 48 5.56 -3.62 -11.03
C SER A 48 6.70 -4.45 -10.48
N LEU A 49 6.41 -5.65 -9.93
CA LEU A 49 7.44 -6.58 -9.46
C LEU A 49 8.38 -7.01 -10.60
N ALA A 50 7.83 -7.32 -11.77
CA ALA A 50 8.67 -7.66 -12.93
C ALA A 50 9.54 -6.47 -13.37
N THR A 51 8.99 -5.26 -13.36
CA THR A 51 9.72 -4.03 -13.69
C THR A 51 10.87 -3.78 -12.72
N GLU A 52 10.63 -4.01 -11.44
CA GLU A 52 11.64 -3.87 -10.38
C GLU A 52 12.76 -4.91 -10.53
N LEU A 53 12.43 -6.16 -10.84
CA LEU A 53 13.40 -7.22 -11.12
C LEU A 53 14.26 -6.94 -12.35
N ALA A 54 13.67 -6.40 -13.42
CA ALA A 54 14.40 -6.15 -14.66
C ALA A 54 15.26 -4.88 -14.61
N GLY A 55 14.82 -3.88 -13.83
CA GLY A 55 15.48 -2.58 -13.75
C GLY A 55 15.21 -1.68 -14.95
N SER A 56 15.88 -0.52 -14.96
CA SER A 56 15.69 0.49 -16.00
C SER A 56 16.27 0.05 -17.35
N GLY A 57 15.63 0.48 -18.44
CA GLY A 57 16.07 0.17 -19.80
C GLY A 57 15.57 -1.17 -20.38
N VAL A 58 14.78 -1.93 -19.61
CA VAL A 58 14.14 -3.16 -20.07
C VAL A 58 12.65 -2.94 -20.30
N SER A 59 12.13 -3.37 -21.46
CA SER A 59 10.69 -3.39 -21.73
C SER A 59 10.13 -4.76 -21.40
N ILE A 60 9.11 -4.80 -20.55
CA ILE A 60 8.46 -6.03 -20.11
C ILE A 60 7.01 -6.02 -20.55
N SER A 61 6.57 -7.10 -21.19
CA SER A 61 5.20 -7.29 -21.64
C SER A 61 4.69 -8.68 -21.26
N ASN A 62 3.36 -8.82 -21.24
CA ASN A 62 2.66 -10.08 -20.99
C ASN A 62 3.00 -10.74 -19.64
N VAL A 63 3.10 -9.93 -18.58
CA VAL A 63 3.42 -10.41 -17.23
C VAL A 63 2.21 -11.05 -16.59
N VAL A 64 2.38 -12.28 -16.12
CA VAL A 64 1.36 -13.04 -15.39
C VAL A 64 2.01 -13.65 -14.15
N TYR A 65 1.47 -13.32 -12.99
CA TYR A 65 1.81 -14.01 -11.75
C TYR A 65 0.88 -15.22 -11.54
N LYS A 66 1.42 -16.33 -11.05
CA LYS A 66 0.67 -17.55 -10.74
C LYS A 66 1.09 -18.09 -9.39
N GLY A 67 0.22 -17.90 -8.41
CA GLY A 67 0.40 -18.29 -7.02
C GLY A 67 -0.69 -17.65 -6.16
N ALA A 68 -0.60 -17.77 -4.85
CA ALA A 68 -1.38 -16.93 -3.95
C ALA A 68 -0.75 -15.53 -3.90
N ASP A 69 -1.59 -14.50 -3.73
CA ASP A 69 -1.13 -13.11 -3.71
C ASP A 69 -0.16 -12.84 -2.53
N ALA A 70 -0.39 -13.50 -1.39
CA ALA A 70 0.51 -13.47 -0.22
C ALA A 70 1.88 -14.16 -0.41
N GLN A 71 2.13 -14.82 -1.54
CA GLN A 71 3.39 -15.53 -1.82
C GLN A 71 4.41 -14.67 -2.60
N ALA A 72 4.00 -13.49 -3.08
CA ALA A 72 4.86 -12.60 -3.84
C ALA A 72 4.62 -11.14 -3.47
N GLY A 73 5.69 -10.36 -3.48
CA GLY A 73 5.62 -8.97 -3.09
C GLY A 73 6.98 -8.29 -3.07
N THR A 74 7.04 -7.13 -2.44
CA THR A 74 8.29 -6.44 -2.13
C THR A 74 8.73 -6.74 -0.71
N ILE A 75 10.03 -6.62 -0.46
CA ILE A 75 10.66 -6.70 0.85
C ILE A 75 11.55 -5.48 1.05
N ASP A 76 11.36 -4.81 2.17
CA ASP A 76 12.16 -3.69 2.62
C ASP A 76 12.86 -4.05 3.93
N ILE A 77 14.17 -3.85 4.00
CA ILE A 77 14.99 -4.12 5.18
C ILE A 77 15.59 -2.81 5.67
N VAL A 78 15.19 -2.41 6.86
CA VAL A 78 15.72 -1.26 7.59
C VAL A 78 16.83 -1.74 8.51
N ASP A 79 18.01 -1.97 7.95
CA ASP A 79 19.24 -2.18 8.75
C ASP A 79 20.20 -1.00 8.55
N PRO A 80 20.47 -0.19 9.60
CA PRO A 80 21.36 0.96 9.50
C PRO A 80 22.85 0.59 9.31
N ASN A 81 23.23 -0.68 9.46
CA ASN A 81 24.62 -1.14 9.36
C ASN A 81 24.95 -1.90 8.07
N VAL A 82 23.96 -2.12 7.19
CA VAL A 82 24.12 -2.95 6.01
C VAL A 82 24.15 -2.08 4.75
N VAL A 83 25.31 -2.05 4.09
CA VAL A 83 25.47 -1.55 2.70
C VAL A 83 25.07 -2.69 1.75
N ALA A 84 23.81 -3.11 1.81
CA ALA A 84 23.26 -4.12 0.92
C ALA A 84 21.78 -3.83 0.65
N PHE A 85 21.20 -4.51 -0.33
CA PHE A 85 19.85 -4.30 -0.85
C PHE A 85 18.80 -4.11 0.26
N ASN A 86 18.41 -2.87 0.50
CA ASN A 86 17.37 -2.49 1.45
C ASN A 86 15.96 -2.67 0.88
N HIS A 87 15.85 -2.88 -0.43
CA HIS A 87 14.58 -3.06 -1.14
C HIS A 87 14.76 -4.12 -2.22
N GLY A 88 13.73 -4.93 -2.45
CA GLY A 88 13.67 -5.83 -3.57
C GLY A 88 12.37 -6.62 -3.64
N VAL A 89 12.33 -7.56 -4.58
CA VAL A 89 11.20 -8.47 -4.77
C VAL A 89 11.44 -9.78 -4.01
N ILE A 90 10.43 -10.24 -3.29
CA ILE A 90 10.40 -11.53 -2.60
C ILE A 90 9.40 -12.47 -3.27
N LEU A 91 9.84 -13.70 -3.54
CA LEU A 91 9.02 -14.81 -4.03
C LEU A 91 9.19 -15.98 -3.07
N SER A 92 8.09 -16.44 -2.46
CA SER A 92 8.10 -17.48 -1.45
C SER A 92 7.11 -18.60 -1.79
N THR A 93 7.35 -19.79 -1.23
CA THR A 93 6.35 -20.88 -1.23
C THR A 93 5.34 -20.73 -0.10
N GLY A 94 5.60 -19.87 0.89
CA GLY A 94 4.73 -19.55 2.01
C GLY A 94 4.30 -18.09 2.02
N ASN A 95 3.67 -17.63 3.11
CA ASN A 95 3.31 -16.22 3.26
C ASN A 95 4.57 -15.37 3.45
N ILE A 96 4.74 -14.32 2.65
CA ILE A 96 5.89 -13.42 2.75
C ILE A 96 5.91 -12.65 4.08
N ALA A 97 4.75 -12.43 4.71
CA ALA A 97 4.65 -11.78 6.01
C ALA A 97 5.31 -12.58 7.15
N ASP A 98 5.50 -13.89 6.95
CA ASP A 98 6.15 -14.77 7.93
C ASP A 98 7.68 -14.77 7.79
N VAL A 99 8.25 -13.86 6.98
CA VAL A 99 9.70 -13.81 6.77
C VAL A 99 10.42 -13.45 8.07
N VAL A 100 11.35 -14.32 8.45
CA VAL A 100 12.23 -14.10 9.60
C VAL A 100 13.64 -13.84 9.06
N GLY A 101 14.29 -12.78 9.55
CA GLY A 101 15.63 -12.39 9.09
C GLY A 101 16.71 -13.43 9.43
N PRO A 102 17.87 -13.38 8.75
CA PRO A 102 18.89 -14.46 8.78
C PRO A 102 19.53 -14.74 10.15
N ASN A 103 19.39 -13.83 11.11
CA ASN A 103 20.05 -13.89 12.43
C ASN A 103 19.02 -14.00 13.57
N LYS A 104 18.02 -14.85 13.41
CA LYS A 104 16.94 -15.09 14.38
C LYS A 104 16.79 -16.59 14.63
#